data_AF-A0A673IYE0-F1
#
_entry.id   AF-A0A673IYE0-F1
#
_cell.length_a   1.000
_cell.length_b   1.000
_cell.length_c   1.000
_cell.angle_alpha   90.00
_cell.angle_beta   90.00
_cell.angle_gamma   90.00
#
_symmetry.space_group_name_H-M   'P 1'
#
loop_
_entity.id
_entity.type
_entity.pdbx_description
1 polymer ?
#
loop_
_entity_poly.entity_id
_entity_poly.type
_entity_poly.pdbx_seq_one_letter_code
_entity_poly.pdbx_strand_id
1 'polypeptide(L)'
;ACRTQRLRIFQSLCDQLATGAAEEHKASRADLTIRLADGRTVKGSAGVTSPLQIAKSERVKGAVASRVNGALWDLSRPLVEDCELQLLGFDSLEGRQVPAFESQRLALMLFLSQAQELFFFHDVSPGSCFFMPKGAHIYNTLTDFIKSEYRRRGFSEVVTPTLYSTSLWERSGHWEHYSENMFTVTCEPHTFALKPMNCPAHCLMFEQRVRSWRELPIRWADFGALHRNEHSGALGGLTRVRRFCQDDAHIFCTPEQLEEEITACLDFVRSVYRVFGFSFHCLLSTRPVPCLGEPALWDAAEQVHLSLKQFEEHWELNPGDGAFYGPKIDIQIRDALGRQHQCATIQLDFQLPIRFNLQYTGADGQMYRPIMIHRAVLGSLERMIAILAENFRGKWPFWLSPAQVMVVPVGGGSETYGQEVVCRLREAGFMADIDDDRGSTLNKKIRSAQLAQYNYIFVVGEKECASGTVSVRTRAGKQLGQKSLQEVMRSLNELRQTRSNQEEL
;
A
#
# COMPACT_ATOMS: atom_id res chain seq x y z
N ALA A 1 -26.54 2.45 -7.96
CA ALA A 1 -26.01 3.81 -8.24
C ALA A 1 -25.22 3.77 -9.55
N CYS A 2 -25.40 4.76 -10.43
CA CYS A 2 -24.57 4.93 -11.64
C CYS A 2 -23.10 5.24 -11.25
N ARG A 3 -22.11 4.86 -12.07
CA ARG A 3 -20.65 5.02 -11.78
C ARG A 3 -20.31 6.43 -11.26
N THR A 4 -20.86 7.44 -11.92
CA THR A 4 -20.73 8.86 -11.56
C THR A 4 -21.18 9.17 -10.12
N GLN A 5 -22.29 8.59 -9.69
CA GLN A 5 -22.85 8.84 -8.37
C GLN A 5 -21.96 8.24 -7.27
N ARG A 6 -21.35 7.07 -7.53
CA ARG A 6 -20.40 6.43 -6.61
C ARG A 6 -19.13 7.27 -6.40
N LEU A 7 -18.58 7.86 -7.47
CA LEU A 7 -17.41 8.76 -7.35
C LEU A 7 -17.72 10.02 -6.55
N ARG A 8 -18.90 10.62 -6.72
CA ARG A 8 -19.31 11.78 -5.92
C ARG A 8 -19.48 11.43 -4.44
N ILE A 9 -20.07 10.26 -4.15
CA ILE A 9 -20.19 9.76 -2.78
C ILE A 9 -18.79 9.55 -2.18
N PHE A 10 -17.88 8.92 -2.93
CA PHE A 10 -16.50 8.73 -2.50
C PHE A 10 -15.83 10.07 -2.16
N GLN A 11 -15.92 11.07 -3.04
CA GLN A 11 -15.33 12.39 -2.82
C GLN A 11 -15.93 13.09 -1.60
N SER A 12 -17.25 13.07 -1.47
CA SER A 12 -17.96 13.63 -0.31
C SER A 12 -17.54 12.98 1.01
N LEU A 13 -17.36 11.65 1.02
CA LEU A 13 -16.90 10.93 2.21
C LEU A 13 -15.46 11.31 2.56
N CYS A 14 -14.56 11.40 1.56
CA CYS A 14 -13.19 11.90 1.79
C CYS A 14 -13.18 13.31 2.36
N ASP A 15 -14.07 14.20 1.90
CA ASP A 15 -14.16 15.56 2.40
C ASP A 15 -14.66 15.60 3.85
N GLN A 16 -15.69 14.82 4.18
CA GLN A 16 -16.20 14.67 5.56
C GLN A 16 -15.14 14.12 6.53
N LEU A 17 -14.37 13.12 6.09
CA LEU A 17 -13.29 12.54 6.89
C LEU A 17 -12.14 13.53 7.11
N ALA A 18 -11.82 14.34 6.09
CA ALA A 18 -10.79 15.38 6.19
C ALA A 18 -11.19 16.50 7.18
N THR A 19 -12.46 16.91 7.21
CA THR A 19 -12.93 17.90 8.19
C THR A 19 -12.97 17.34 9.61
N GLY A 20 -13.32 16.07 9.80
CA GLY A 20 -13.31 15.42 11.11
C GLY A 20 -11.91 15.26 11.72
N ALA A 21 -10.89 14.97 10.91
CA ALA A 21 -9.51 14.84 11.36
C ALA A 21 -8.88 16.19 11.79
N ALA A 22 -9.36 17.32 11.25
CA ALA A 22 -8.89 18.65 11.63
C ALA A 22 -9.31 19.06 13.05
N GLU A 23 -10.38 18.47 13.60
CA GLU A 23 -10.84 18.74 14.97
C GLU A 23 -10.09 17.92 16.05
N GLU A 24 -9.32 16.88 15.66
CA GLU A 24 -8.64 15.97 16.61
C GLU A 24 -7.42 16.60 17.33
N HIS A 25 -7.02 17.83 17.01
CA HIS A 25 -5.78 18.42 17.53
C HIS A 25 -5.89 19.25 18.84
N LYS A 26 -6.97 19.12 19.62
CA LYS A 26 -7.07 19.75 20.95
C LYS A 26 -7.87 18.93 21.97
N ALA A 27 -7.40 17.73 22.34
CA ALA A 27 -7.95 17.04 23.52
C ALA A 27 -6.88 16.87 24.59
N SER A 28 -7.10 17.45 25.78
CA SER A 28 -6.27 17.22 26.97
C SER A 28 -6.50 15.80 27.51
N ARG A 29 -5.46 15.15 28.05
CA ARG A 29 -5.56 13.85 28.74
C ARG A 29 -6.30 13.99 30.08
N ALA A 30 -7.62 14.08 30.03
CA ALA A 30 -8.50 14.04 31.20
C ALA A 30 -9.06 12.62 31.40
N ASP A 31 -9.37 12.27 32.64
CA ASP A 31 -10.10 11.03 32.95
C ASP A 31 -11.57 11.18 32.49
N LEU A 32 -12.08 10.14 31.82
CA LEU A 32 -13.44 10.08 31.30
C LEU A 32 -14.30 9.06 32.04
N THR A 33 -15.56 9.41 32.22
CA THR A 33 -16.62 8.52 32.71
C THR A 33 -17.54 8.17 31.55
N ILE A 34 -17.56 6.89 31.16
CA ILE A 34 -18.26 6.40 29.97
C ILE A 34 -19.39 5.48 30.39
N ARG A 35 -20.64 5.87 30.12
CA ARG A 35 -21.82 5.11 30.51
C ARG A 35 -22.29 4.23 29.36
N LEU A 36 -22.31 2.93 29.56
CA LEU A 36 -22.78 1.96 28.57
C LEU A 36 -24.31 1.90 28.55
N ALA A 37 -24.87 1.46 27.41
CA ALA A 37 -26.31 1.32 27.22
C ALA A 37 -26.99 0.32 28.18
N ASP A 38 -26.24 -0.59 28.80
CA ASP A 38 -26.72 -1.51 29.84
C ASP A 38 -26.69 -0.91 31.26
N GLY A 39 -26.34 0.37 31.38
CA GLY A 39 -26.27 1.11 32.63
C GLY A 39 -24.94 1.01 33.38
N ARG A 40 -23.98 0.19 32.90
CA ARG A 40 -22.63 0.10 33.49
C ARG A 40 -21.80 1.32 33.15
N THR A 41 -20.81 1.63 33.99
CA THR A 41 -19.90 2.76 33.78
C THR A 41 -18.46 2.27 33.71
N VAL A 42 -17.74 2.68 32.67
CA VAL A 42 -16.34 2.34 32.41
C VAL A 42 -15.50 3.62 32.47
N LYS A 43 -14.30 3.54 33.04
CA LYS A 43 -13.35 4.66 33.03
C LYS A 43 -12.51 4.62 31.77
N GLY A 44 -12.25 5.78 31.19
CA GLY A 44 -11.35 5.96 30.05
C GLY A 44 -10.46 7.19 30.22
N SER A 45 -9.61 7.43 29.25
CA SER A 45 -8.81 8.65 29.16
C SER A 45 -9.13 9.36 27.84
N ALA A 46 -9.37 10.66 27.91
CA ALA A 46 -9.71 11.50 26.77
C ALA A 46 -8.59 11.49 25.73
N GLY A 47 -8.96 11.31 24.47
CA GLY A 47 -8.02 11.20 23.35
C GLY A 47 -7.26 9.88 23.26
N VAL A 48 -7.52 8.93 24.18
CA VAL A 48 -6.85 7.61 24.20
C VAL A 48 -7.86 6.47 24.13
N THR A 49 -8.91 6.51 24.95
CA THR A 49 -9.88 5.41 25.03
C THR A 49 -10.90 5.48 23.91
N SER A 50 -11.00 4.43 23.09
CA SER A 50 -11.98 4.33 21.99
C SER A 50 -13.09 3.30 22.27
N PRO A 51 -14.27 3.42 21.62
CA PRO A 51 -15.33 2.42 21.76
C PRO A 51 -14.93 0.99 21.38
N LEU A 52 -13.97 0.81 20.47
CA LEU A 52 -13.41 -0.51 20.09
C LEU A 52 -12.62 -1.13 21.23
N GLN A 53 -11.82 -0.33 21.95
CA GLN A 53 -11.08 -0.81 23.11
C GLN A 53 -12.04 -1.24 24.22
N ILE A 54 -13.13 -0.49 24.41
CA ILE A 54 -14.20 -0.82 25.37
C ILE A 54 -14.94 -2.08 24.93
N ALA A 55 -15.29 -2.21 23.64
CA ALA A 55 -15.91 -3.42 23.12
C ALA A 55 -15.04 -4.67 23.34
N LYS A 56 -13.72 -4.54 23.20
CA LYS A 56 -12.75 -5.61 23.48
C LYS A 56 -12.63 -5.92 24.97
N SER A 57 -12.52 -4.91 25.84
CA SER A 57 -12.41 -5.11 27.29
C SER A 57 -13.68 -5.72 27.90
N GLU A 58 -14.84 -5.27 27.42
CA GLU A 58 -16.16 -5.76 27.85
C GLU A 58 -16.60 -7.04 27.12
N ARG A 59 -15.75 -7.61 26.26
CA ARG A 59 -15.98 -8.85 25.50
C ARG A 59 -17.27 -8.82 24.65
N VAL A 60 -17.66 -7.64 24.16
CA VAL A 60 -18.82 -7.47 23.29
C VAL A 60 -18.49 -7.94 21.88
N LYS A 61 -19.14 -9.01 21.42
CA LYS A 61 -18.95 -9.58 20.08
C LYS A 61 -19.87 -8.89 19.05
N GLY A 62 -19.38 -8.68 17.84
CA GLY A 62 -20.20 -8.24 16.70
C GLY A 62 -20.55 -6.75 16.66
N ALA A 63 -19.89 -5.91 17.48
CA ALA A 63 -20.01 -4.46 17.38
C ALA A 63 -19.43 -3.95 16.06
N VAL A 64 -20.23 -3.25 15.27
CA VAL A 64 -19.87 -2.73 13.93
C VAL A 64 -19.95 -1.21 13.83
N ALA A 65 -20.56 -0.56 14.80
CA ALA A 65 -20.61 0.89 14.95
C ALA A 65 -20.80 1.27 16.43
N SER A 66 -20.69 2.55 16.76
CA SER A 66 -21.09 3.08 18.07
C SER A 66 -21.91 4.35 17.96
N ARG A 67 -22.62 4.68 19.05
CA ARG A 67 -23.29 5.94 19.27
C ARG A 67 -22.77 6.54 20.58
N VAL A 68 -22.37 7.79 20.53
CA VAL A 68 -21.84 8.57 21.65
C VAL A 68 -22.75 9.78 21.82
N ASN A 69 -23.38 9.92 22.98
CA ASN A 69 -24.32 11.02 23.29
C ASN A 69 -25.43 11.21 22.23
N GLY A 70 -26.00 10.11 21.75
CA GLY A 70 -27.06 10.15 20.73
C GLY A 70 -26.54 10.29 19.29
N ALA A 71 -25.28 10.73 19.10
CA ALA A 71 -24.66 10.92 17.80
C ALA A 71 -23.87 9.69 17.36
N LEU A 72 -23.79 9.49 16.05
CA LEU A 72 -23.01 8.40 15.47
C LEU A 72 -21.52 8.59 15.75
N TRP A 73 -20.85 7.56 16.23
CA TRP A 73 -19.45 7.63 16.63
C TRP A 73 -18.68 6.41 16.17
N ASP A 74 -17.43 6.64 15.80
CA ASP A 74 -16.58 5.60 15.26
C ASP A 74 -15.98 4.69 16.35
N LEU A 75 -15.83 3.39 16.07
CA LEU A 75 -15.28 2.45 17.04
C LEU A 75 -13.79 2.73 17.37
N SER A 76 -13.00 3.13 16.38
CA SER A 76 -11.58 3.45 16.56
C SER A 76 -11.33 4.90 17.02
N ARG A 77 -12.28 5.82 16.83
CA ARG A 77 -12.16 7.22 17.27
C ARG A 77 -12.15 7.33 18.80
N PRO A 78 -11.10 7.90 19.41
CA PRO A 78 -11.06 8.11 20.85
C PRO A 78 -12.19 9.04 21.32
N LEU A 79 -12.68 8.77 22.53
CA LEU A 79 -13.63 9.62 23.22
C LEU A 79 -12.88 10.83 23.79
N VAL A 80 -13.53 11.99 23.77
CA VAL A 80 -12.90 13.26 24.15
C VAL A 80 -13.51 13.90 25.41
N GLU A 81 -14.71 13.45 25.79
CA GLU A 81 -15.46 13.93 26.95
C GLU A 81 -16.33 12.80 27.53
N ASP A 82 -16.91 13.04 28.71
CA ASP A 82 -17.84 12.11 29.35
C ASP A 82 -19.03 11.86 28.44
N CYS A 83 -19.41 10.59 28.28
CA CYS A 83 -20.41 10.25 27.29
C CYS A 83 -21.21 8.99 27.60
N GLU A 84 -22.40 8.91 27.02
CA GLU A 84 -23.18 7.69 26.90
C GLU A 84 -22.79 6.95 25.62
N LEU A 85 -22.24 5.76 25.77
CA LEU A 85 -21.77 4.89 24.69
C LEU A 85 -22.73 3.72 24.47
N GLN A 86 -23.24 3.62 23.25
CA GLN A 86 -24.00 2.48 22.77
C GLN A 86 -23.24 1.79 21.64
N LEU A 87 -22.89 0.52 21.82
CA LEU A 87 -22.30 -0.31 20.78
C LEU A 87 -23.42 -0.91 19.92
N LEU A 88 -23.31 -0.78 18.60
CA LEU A 88 -24.32 -1.19 17.64
C LEU A 88 -23.82 -2.43 16.87
N GLY A 89 -24.63 -3.49 16.85
CA GLY A 89 -24.38 -4.71 16.08
C GLY A 89 -24.99 -4.70 14.68
N PHE A 90 -24.64 -5.70 13.87
CA PHE A 90 -25.09 -5.86 12.47
C PHE A 90 -26.61 -6.07 12.33
N ASP A 91 -27.28 -6.39 13.43
CA ASP A 91 -28.73 -6.63 13.50
C ASP A 91 -29.53 -5.32 13.52
N SER A 92 -28.89 -4.19 13.85
CA SER A 92 -29.52 -2.87 13.88
C SER A 92 -29.53 -2.22 12.49
N LEU A 93 -30.66 -1.57 12.12
CA LEU A 93 -30.78 -0.80 10.86
C LEU A 93 -29.66 0.23 10.70
N GLU A 94 -29.24 0.83 11.80
CA GLU A 94 -28.15 1.80 11.85
C GLU A 94 -26.79 1.11 11.79
N GLY A 95 -26.56 -0.02 12.47
CA GLY A 95 -25.34 -0.84 12.29
C GLY A 95 -25.18 -1.43 10.88
N ARG A 96 -26.27 -1.54 10.10
CA ARG A 96 -26.24 -1.87 8.66
C ARG A 96 -25.93 -0.68 7.75
N GLN A 97 -26.22 0.54 8.22
CA GLN A 97 -26.01 1.79 7.47
C GLN A 97 -24.73 2.52 7.86
N VAL A 98 -24.15 2.16 9.01
CA VAL A 98 -23.04 2.83 9.64
C VAL A 98 -21.88 1.86 9.72
N PRO A 99 -20.91 2.01 8.83
CA PRO A 99 -19.69 1.26 8.98
C PRO A 99 -18.83 1.95 10.07
N ALA A 100 -18.23 1.20 11.00
CA ALA A 100 -17.00 1.63 11.70
C ALA A 100 -15.93 2.07 10.68
N PHE A 101 -14.89 2.80 11.07
CA PHE A 101 -13.90 3.45 10.19
C PHE A 101 -13.25 2.45 9.24
N GLU A 102 -13.02 1.22 9.70
CA GLU A 102 -12.51 0.11 8.90
C GLU A 102 -13.53 -0.34 7.85
N SER A 103 -14.80 -0.36 8.23
CA SER A 103 -15.94 -0.59 7.34
C SER A 103 -16.24 0.64 6.44
N GLN A 104 -15.87 1.88 6.82
CA GLN A 104 -15.99 3.10 6.00
C GLN A 104 -14.89 3.14 4.96
N ARG A 105 -13.65 2.77 5.34
CA ARG A 105 -12.55 2.52 4.40
C ARG A 105 -12.92 1.45 3.41
N LEU A 106 -13.45 0.32 3.88
CA LEU A 106 -13.91 -0.76 3.02
C LEU A 106 -14.99 -0.26 2.06
N ALA A 107 -16.02 0.45 2.56
CA ALA A 107 -17.07 1.01 1.72
C ALA A 107 -16.53 2.03 0.71
N LEU A 108 -15.69 2.97 1.16
CA LEU A 108 -15.05 3.99 0.34
C LEU A 108 -14.25 3.35 -0.80
N MET A 109 -13.41 2.38 -0.45
CA MET A 109 -12.56 1.67 -1.39
C MET A 109 -13.36 0.81 -2.37
N LEU A 110 -14.42 0.14 -1.92
CA LEU A 110 -15.34 -0.61 -2.78
C LEU A 110 -16.14 0.32 -3.71
N PHE A 111 -16.54 1.51 -3.24
CA PHE A 111 -17.22 2.50 -4.10
C PHE A 111 -16.31 3.00 -5.20
N LEU A 112 -15.06 3.34 -4.87
CA LEU A 112 -14.08 3.75 -5.86
C LEU A 112 -13.77 2.63 -6.84
N SER A 113 -13.51 1.42 -6.33
CA SER A 113 -13.14 0.27 -7.16
C SER A 113 -14.24 -0.08 -8.16
N GLN A 114 -15.52 0.00 -7.75
CA GLN A 114 -16.65 -0.22 -8.65
C GLN A 114 -16.87 0.94 -9.62
N ALA A 115 -16.56 2.18 -9.23
CA ALA A 115 -16.79 3.34 -10.07
C ALA A 115 -15.73 3.49 -11.16
N GLN A 116 -14.48 3.11 -10.88
CA GLN A 116 -13.36 3.13 -11.80
C GLN A 116 -12.99 1.75 -12.36
N GLU A 117 -13.73 0.71 -11.98
CA GLU A 117 -13.52 -0.68 -12.41
C GLU A 117 -12.10 -1.18 -12.13
N LEU A 118 -11.61 -0.94 -10.91
CA LEU A 118 -10.24 -1.28 -10.53
C LEU A 118 -10.12 -2.74 -10.08
N PHE A 119 -11.00 -3.16 -9.17
CA PHE A 119 -10.94 -4.50 -8.59
C PHE A 119 -12.24 -4.87 -7.86
N PHE A 120 -12.40 -6.16 -7.57
CA PHE A 120 -13.46 -6.69 -6.74
C PHE A 120 -12.97 -7.86 -5.86
N PHE A 121 -13.78 -8.24 -4.88
CA PHE A 121 -13.58 -9.43 -4.05
C PHE A 121 -14.74 -10.40 -4.30
N HIS A 122 -14.48 -11.70 -4.15
CA HIS A 122 -15.49 -12.75 -4.32
C HIS A 122 -15.33 -13.83 -3.25
N ASP A 123 -16.44 -14.37 -2.77
CA ASP A 123 -16.47 -15.32 -1.66
C ASP A 123 -15.78 -16.65 -1.95
N VAL A 124 -15.52 -16.95 -3.22
CA VAL A 124 -14.73 -18.11 -3.65
C VAL A 124 -13.25 -18.00 -3.30
N SER A 125 -12.75 -16.78 -3.05
CA SER A 125 -11.39 -16.54 -2.56
C SER A 125 -11.40 -15.37 -1.57
N PRO A 126 -11.89 -15.59 -0.34
CA PRO A 126 -12.02 -14.52 0.65
C PRO A 126 -10.67 -13.91 0.97
N GLY A 127 -10.59 -12.57 0.99
CA GLY A 127 -9.34 -11.86 1.24
C GLY A 127 -8.34 -11.91 0.08
N SER A 128 -8.72 -12.41 -1.09
CA SER A 128 -7.91 -12.35 -2.31
C SER A 128 -8.60 -11.45 -3.34
N CYS A 129 -7.87 -10.46 -3.81
CA CYS A 129 -8.43 -9.43 -4.69
C CYS A 129 -8.35 -9.85 -6.17
N PHE A 130 -9.44 -9.62 -6.92
CA PHE A 130 -9.46 -9.70 -8.38
C PHE A 130 -9.22 -8.32 -8.96
N PHE A 131 -8.01 -8.09 -9.49
CA PHE A 131 -7.71 -6.86 -10.22
C PHE A 131 -8.27 -6.92 -11.64
N MET A 132 -9.11 -5.94 -11.98
CA MET A 132 -9.61 -5.72 -13.33
C MET A 132 -8.55 -5.01 -14.18
N PRO A 133 -8.68 -4.92 -15.52
CA PRO A 133 -7.65 -4.33 -16.38
C PRO A 133 -7.13 -2.95 -15.92
N LYS A 134 -8.01 -2.07 -15.45
CA LYS A 134 -7.64 -0.75 -14.93
C LYS A 134 -6.87 -0.84 -13.60
N GLY A 135 -7.25 -1.72 -12.68
CA GLY A 135 -6.49 -1.94 -11.45
C GLY A 135 -5.15 -2.64 -11.71
N ALA A 136 -5.12 -3.58 -12.65
CA ALA A 136 -3.89 -4.27 -13.07
C ALA A 136 -2.88 -3.29 -13.69
N HIS A 137 -3.34 -2.26 -14.42
CA HIS A 137 -2.47 -1.19 -14.90
C HIS A 137 -1.77 -0.48 -13.74
N ILE A 138 -2.52 -0.04 -12.71
CA ILE A 138 -1.94 0.60 -11.51
C ILE A 138 -0.93 -0.34 -10.84
N TYR A 139 -1.32 -1.60 -10.63
CA TYR A 139 -0.50 -2.62 -10.00
C TYR A 139 0.85 -2.82 -10.73
N ASN A 140 0.79 -2.97 -12.05
CA ASN A 140 1.98 -3.18 -12.88
C ASN A 140 2.85 -1.92 -12.93
N THR A 141 2.25 -0.74 -13.07
CA THR A 141 2.98 0.53 -13.07
C THR A 141 3.74 0.78 -11.76
N LEU A 142 3.16 0.44 -10.60
CA LEU A 142 3.87 0.50 -9.31
C LEU A 142 5.01 -0.52 -9.24
N THR A 143 4.75 -1.74 -9.71
CA THR A 143 5.76 -2.81 -9.77
C THR A 143 6.95 -2.37 -10.62
N ASP A 144 6.70 -1.87 -11.83
CA ASP A 144 7.72 -1.41 -12.77
C ASP A 144 8.49 -0.20 -12.25
N PHE A 145 7.81 0.70 -11.52
CA PHE A 145 8.47 1.81 -10.84
C PHE A 145 9.52 1.29 -9.86
N ILE A 146 9.15 0.39 -8.96
CA ILE A 146 10.08 -0.16 -7.97
C ILE A 146 11.20 -0.98 -8.63
N LYS A 147 10.88 -1.80 -9.62
CA LYS A 147 11.90 -2.53 -10.42
C LYS A 147 12.89 -1.59 -11.11
N SER A 148 12.46 -0.39 -11.51
CA SER A 148 13.37 0.62 -12.07
C SER A 148 14.33 1.21 -11.03
N GLU A 149 13.92 1.28 -9.77
CA GLU A 149 14.78 1.70 -8.65
C GLU A 149 15.72 0.56 -8.24
N TYR A 150 15.26 -0.69 -8.27
CA TYR A 150 16.08 -1.88 -8.02
C TYR A 150 17.30 -1.93 -8.94
N ARG A 151 17.08 -1.75 -10.25
CA ARG A 151 18.16 -1.70 -11.25
C ARG A 151 19.17 -0.58 -10.98
N ARG A 152 18.71 0.58 -10.50
CA ARG A 152 19.59 1.72 -10.16
C ARG A 152 20.38 1.50 -8.86
N ARG A 153 19.92 0.60 -7.98
CA ARG A 153 20.48 0.36 -6.63
C ARG A 153 21.16 -1.00 -6.51
N GLY A 154 21.40 -1.68 -7.64
CA GLY A 154 22.12 -2.96 -7.65
C GLY A 154 21.34 -4.13 -7.03
N PHE A 155 20.00 -4.06 -6.99
CA PHE A 155 19.17 -5.21 -6.64
C PHE A 155 19.01 -6.14 -7.85
N SER A 156 19.15 -7.44 -7.62
CA SER A 156 18.86 -8.47 -8.60
C SER A 156 17.52 -9.11 -8.29
N GLU A 157 16.62 -9.14 -9.27
CA GLU A 157 15.33 -9.81 -9.12
C GLU A 157 15.50 -11.32 -9.15
N VAL A 158 14.78 -12.01 -8.27
CA VAL A 158 14.75 -13.47 -8.19
C VAL A 158 13.30 -13.95 -8.23
N VAL A 159 13.10 -15.21 -8.63
CA VAL A 159 11.80 -15.86 -8.63
C VAL A 159 11.91 -17.12 -7.79
N THR A 160 11.11 -17.20 -6.73
CA THR A 160 11.10 -18.33 -5.81
C THR A 160 9.76 -19.09 -5.87
N PRO A 161 9.74 -20.40 -5.58
CA PRO A 161 8.50 -21.17 -5.46
C PRO A 161 7.47 -20.55 -4.49
N THR A 162 6.21 -20.96 -4.63
CA THR A 162 5.11 -20.54 -3.74
C THR A 162 4.80 -21.58 -2.67
N LEU A 163 5.03 -22.86 -2.97
CA LEU A 163 4.70 -24.00 -2.12
C LEU A 163 5.99 -24.67 -1.63
N TYR A 164 6.10 -24.88 -0.32
CA TYR A 164 7.28 -25.50 0.30
C TYR A 164 6.90 -26.58 1.30
N SER A 165 7.78 -27.56 1.51
CA SER A 165 7.65 -28.50 2.62
C SER A 165 7.68 -27.76 3.97
N THR A 166 6.94 -28.26 4.96
CA THR A 166 6.95 -27.67 6.33
C THR A 166 8.33 -27.63 6.96
N SER A 167 9.21 -28.56 6.59
CA SER A 167 10.62 -28.61 7.01
C SER A 167 11.39 -27.30 6.81
N LEU A 168 11.08 -26.53 5.75
CA LEU A 168 11.71 -25.23 5.54
C LEU A 168 11.32 -24.23 6.64
N TRP A 169 10.04 -24.22 7.01
CA TRP A 169 9.49 -23.31 8.00
C TRP A 169 9.97 -23.68 9.41
N GLU A 170 10.06 -24.98 9.71
CA GLU A 170 10.65 -25.52 10.93
C GLU A 170 12.13 -25.12 11.05
N ARG A 171 12.94 -25.33 10.00
CA ARG A 171 14.34 -24.89 9.97
C ARG A 171 14.44 -23.39 10.24
N SER A 172 13.60 -22.59 9.60
CA SER A 172 13.61 -21.13 9.72
C SER A 172 13.11 -20.59 11.07
N GLY A 173 12.37 -21.37 11.86
CA GLY A 173 11.75 -20.91 13.11
C GLY A 173 10.35 -20.32 12.96
N HIS A 174 9.88 -20.18 11.72
CA HIS A 174 8.56 -19.62 11.44
C HIS A 174 7.43 -20.61 11.73
N TRP A 175 7.71 -21.91 11.76
CA TRP A 175 6.66 -22.89 12.09
C TRP A 175 6.18 -22.73 13.53
N GLU A 176 7.12 -22.54 14.47
CA GLU A 176 6.84 -22.39 15.90
C GLU A 176 6.05 -21.11 16.22
N HIS A 177 6.28 -20.04 15.46
CA HIS A 177 5.71 -18.71 15.74
C HIS A 177 4.58 -18.28 14.79
N TYR A 178 4.46 -18.91 13.61
CA TYR A 178 3.59 -18.41 12.54
C TYR A 178 2.70 -19.46 11.87
N SER A 179 2.83 -20.74 12.23
CA SER A 179 2.08 -21.85 11.60
C SER A 179 0.56 -21.66 11.63
N GLU A 180 -0.01 -21.10 12.70
CA GLU A 180 -1.45 -20.81 12.80
C GLU A 180 -1.94 -19.84 11.72
N ASN A 181 -1.04 -18.96 11.24
CA ASN A 181 -1.31 -17.96 10.21
C ASN A 181 -0.85 -18.42 8.81
N MET A 182 -0.55 -19.71 8.62
CA MET A 182 -0.14 -20.26 7.32
C MET A 182 -1.23 -21.10 6.68
N PHE A 183 -1.30 -21.09 5.35
CA PHE A 183 -2.12 -22.04 4.60
C PHE A 183 -1.32 -23.31 4.30
N THR A 184 -1.84 -24.46 4.73
CA THR A 184 -1.23 -25.77 4.51
C THR A 184 -1.98 -26.56 3.45
N VAL A 185 -1.25 -27.35 2.65
CA VAL A 185 -1.79 -28.32 1.69
C VAL A 185 -1.21 -29.68 2.05
N THR A 186 -2.09 -30.63 2.37
CA THR A 186 -1.69 -31.99 2.75
C THR A 186 -1.77 -32.91 1.53
N CYS A 187 -0.66 -33.54 1.18
CA CYS A 187 -0.57 -34.58 0.16
C CYS A 187 0.20 -35.76 0.75
N GLU A 188 -0.51 -36.79 1.23
CA GLU A 188 0.11 -37.91 1.94
C GLU A 188 1.33 -38.49 1.20
N PRO A 189 2.49 -38.69 1.87
CA PRO A 189 2.75 -38.56 3.31
C PRO A 189 3.27 -37.17 3.76
N HIS A 190 3.22 -36.14 2.91
CA HIS A 190 3.87 -34.85 3.15
C HIS A 190 2.88 -33.69 3.32
N THR A 191 3.22 -32.77 4.22
CA THR A 191 2.53 -31.49 4.36
C THR A 191 3.37 -30.39 3.73
N PHE A 192 2.72 -29.56 2.94
CA PHE A 192 3.29 -28.37 2.35
C PHE A 192 2.57 -27.13 2.89
N ALA A 193 3.21 -25.97 2.78
CA ALA A 193 2.60 -24.70 3.10
C ALA A 193 2.89 -23.66 2.01
N LEU A 194 1.89 -22.81 1.75
CA LEU A 194 2.07 -21.61 0.94
C LEU A 194 2.95 -20.63 1.71
N LYS A 195 3.92 -20.02 1.02
CA LYS A 195 4.85 -19.08 1.68
C LYS A 195 4.13 -17.85 2.28
N PRO A 196 4.31 -17.54 3.58
CA PRO A 196 3.84 -16.30 4.18
C PRO A 196 4.83 -15.13 4.03
N MET A 197 6.06 -15.44 3.58
CA MET A 197 7.19 -14.52 3.39
C MET A 197 8.26 -15.17 2.50
N ASN A 198 9.15 -14.37 1.90
CA ASN A 198 10.18 -14.87 0.96
C ASN A 198 11.51 -15.23 1.64
N CYS A 199 11.79 -14.75 2.86
CA CYS A 199 13.12 -14.83 3.46
C CYS A 199 13.74 -16.24 3.54
N PRO A 200 13.03 -17.33 3.88
CA PRO A 200 13.66 -18.65 3.97
C PRO A 200 14.11 -19.17 2.60
N ALA A 201 13.38 -18.83 1.53
CA ALA A 201 13.76 -19.20 0.17
C ALA A 201 15.05 -18.47 -0.26
N HIS A 202 15.21 -17.21 0.12
CA HIS A 202 16.43 -16.45 -0.19
C HIS A 202 17.63 -16.99 0.60
N CYS A 203 17.42 -17.50 1.83
CA CYS A 203 18.47 -18.21 2.56
C CYS A 203 18.94 -19.48 1.84
N LEU A 204 18.02 -20.30 1.31
CA LEU A 204 18.38 -21.47 0.50
C LEU A 204 19.17 -21.08 -0.76
N MET A 205 18.79 -19.98 -1.42
CA MET A 205 19.52 -19.48 -2.58
C MET A 205 20.93 -19.01 -2.22
N PHE A 206 21.11 -18.39 -1.05
CA PHE A 206 22.42 -17.98 -0.56
C PHE A 206 23.30 -19.21 -0.32
N GLU A 207 22.76 -20.20 0.40
CA GLU A 207 23.41 -21.48 0.78
C GLU A 207 23.83 -22.35 -0.42
N GLN A 208 23.17 -22.21 -1.58
CA GLN A 208 23.38 -23.06 -2.76
C GLN A 208 24.85 -23.17 -3.21
N ARG A 209 25.68 -22.15 -2.94
CA ARG A 209 27.13 -22.21 -3.18
C ARG A 209 27.89 -21.38 -2.17
N VAL A 210 29.19 -21.69 -2.03
CA VAL A 210 30.13 -20.88 -1.26
C VAL A 210 30.19 -19.45 -1.84
N ARG A 211 30.17 -18.47 -0.94
CA ARG A 211 30.19 -17.04 -1.25
C ARG A 211 31.51 -16.41 -0.82
N SER A 212 32.04 -15.49 -1.62
CA SER A 212 33.18 -14.67 -1.21
C SER A 212 32.70 -13.34 -0.64
N TRP A 213 33.44 -12.77 0.33
CA TRP A 213 33.21 -11.41 0.83
C TRP A 213 33.17 -10.35 -0.30
N ARG A 214 33.86 -10.60 -1.42
CA ARG A 214 33.88 -9.72 -2.60
C ARG A 214 32.54 -9.63 -3.33
N GLU A 215 31.65 -10.59 -3.11
CA GLU A 215 30.31 -10.59 -3.70
C GLU A 215 29.31 -9.82 -2.83
N LEU A 216 29.65 -9.56 -1.56
CA LEU A 216 28.80 -8.83 -0.64
C LEU A 216 28.99 -7.31 -0.84
N PRO A 217 27.90 -6.52 -0.80
CA PRO A 217 26.54 -6.93 -0.45
C PRO A 217 25.77 -7.57 -1.62
N ILE A 218 25.13 -8.71 -1.35
CA ILE A 218 24.19 -9.35 -2.29
C ILE A 218 22.78 -8.84 -1.99
N ARG A 219 22.12 -8.26 -2.99
CA ARG A 219 20.79 -7.67 -2.85
C ARG A 219 19.79 -8.41 -3.74
N TRP A 220 18.90 -9.20 -3.17
CA TRP A 220 17.86 -9.92 -3.91
C TRP A 220 16.48 -9.37 -3.65
N ALA A 221 15.69 -9.18 -4.71
CA ALA A 221 14.32 -8.70 -4.63
C ALA A 221 13.33 -9.70 -5.25
N ASP A 222 12.15 -9.84 -4.65
CA ASP A 222 11.17 -10.87 -5.01
C ASP A 222 9.74 -10.32 -4.88
N PHE A 223 9.00 -10.32 -5.99
CA PHE A 223 7.59 -9.92 -6.06
C PHE A 223 6.63 -11.13 -5.98
N GLY A 224 7.12 -12.29 -5.53
CA GLY A 224 6.34 -13.51 -5.42
C GLY A 224 5.10 -13.35 -4.54
N ALA A 225 4.04 -14.08 -4.89
CA ALA A 225 2.80 -14.05 -4.13
C ALA A 225 2.99 -14.70 -2.75
N LEU A 226 2.56 -13.99 -1.72
CA LEU A 226 2.57 -14.40 -0.33
C LEU A 226 1.15 -14.69 0.16
N HIS A 227 1.03 -15.64 1.07
CA HIS A 227 -0.25 -16.05 1.63
C HIS A 227 -0.19 -16.10 3.16
N ARG A 228 -1.11 -15.39 3.81
CA ARG A 228 -1.28 -15.39 5.28
C ARG A 228 -2.72 -15.72 5.60
N ASN A 229 -2.95 -16.69 6.47
CA ASN A 229 -4.27 -17.12 6.90
C ASN A 229 -4.86 -16.14 7.92
N GLU A 230 -5.08 -14.91 7.46
CA GLU A 230 -5.74 -13.87 8.24
C GLU A 230 -7.15 -14.32 8.63
N HIS A 231 -7.54 -14.02 9.86
CA HIS A 231 -8.90 -14.26 10.35
C HIS A 231 -9.90 -13.51 9.46
N SER A 232 -10.99 -14.16 9.06
CA SER A 232 -11.94 -13.58 8.10
C SER A 232 -12.53 -12.25 8.57
N GLY A 233 -12.74 -12.09 9.89
CA GLY A 233 -13.21 -10.84 10.50
C GLY A 233 -12.18 -9.70 10.53
N ALA A 234 -10.91 -9.97 10.20
CA ALA A 234 -9.85 -8.97 10.12
C ALA A 234 -9.58 -8.49 8.68
N LEU A 235 -10.32 -8.99 7.68
CA LEU A 235 -10.13 -8.59 6.28
C LEU A 235 -10.66 -7.18 6.04
N GLY A 236 -9.87 -6.34 5.38
CA GLY A 236 -10.09 -4.89 5.26
C GLY A 236 -10.09 -4.38 3.82
N GLY A 237 -10.61 -5.16 2.86
CA GLY A 237 -10.46 -4.84 1.44
C GLY A 237 -9.00 -5.00 1.02
N LEU A 238 -8.39 -4.00 0.38
CA LEU A 238 -6.99 -4.07 -0.02
C LEU A 238 -5.98 -3.79 1.11
N THR A 239 -6.39 -3.22 2.25
CA THR A 239 -5.44 -2.91 3.34
C THR A 239 -5.04 -4.13 4.16
N ARG A 240 -5.89 -5.17 4.20
CA ARG A 240 -5.62 -6.45 4.88
C ARG A 240 -6.24 -7.60 4.11
N VAL A 241 -5.38 -8.41 3.50
CA VAL A 241 -5.68 -9.47 2.53
C VAL A 241 -4.98 -10.77 2.94
N ARG A 242 -5.50 -11.89 2.46
CA ARG A 242 -4.89 -13.22 2.62
C ARG A 242 -3.81 -13.49 1.59
N ARG A 243 -3.97 -12.99 0.36
CA ARG A 243 -2.98 -13.05 -0.71
C ARG A 243 -2.48 -11.65 -1.02
N PHE A 244 -1.17 -11.47 -1.07
CA PHE A 244 -0.55 -10.20 -1.43
C PHE A 244 0.79 -10.40 -2.14
N CYS A 245 1.24 -9.37 -2.85
CA CYS A 245 2.62 -9.27 -3.32
C CYS A 245 3.27 -8.07 -2.66
N GLN A 246 4.47 -8.28 -2.15
CA GLN A 246 5.28 -7.23 -1.54
C GLN A 246 6.47 -6.93 -2.44
N ASP A 247 6.96 -5.69 -2.38
CA ASP A 247 8.25 -5.32 -2.96
C ASP A 247 9.41 -5.78 -2.06
N ASP A 248 9.37 -7.07 -1.74
CA ASP A 248 10.21 -7.70 -0.73
C ASP A 248 11.64 -7.83 -1.24
N ALA A 249 12.62 -7.55 -0.37
CA ALA A 249 14.01 -7.76 -0.70
C ALA A 249 14.83 -8.10 0.53
N HIS A 250 15.88 -8.88 0.30
CA HIS A 250 16.83 -9.31 1.31
C HIS A 250 18.25 -8.96 0.88
N ILE A 251 18.97 -8.29 1.77
CA ILE A 251 20.36 -7.91 1.57
C ILE A 251 21.21 -8.77 2.49
N PHE A 252 22.18 -9.48 1.92
CA PHE A 252 23.22 -10.18 2.66
C PHE A 252 24.47 -9.32 2.63
N CYS A 253 24.94 -8.88 3.79
CA CYS A 253 26.08 -7.97 3.92
C CYS A 253 27.04 -8.40 5.03
N THR A 254 28.24 -7.83 5.01
CA THR A 254 29.20 -7.94 6.12
C THR A 254 28.82 -6.97 7.25
N PRO A 255 29.29 -7.20 8.49
CA PRO A 255 29.11 -6.24 9.59
C PRO A 255 29.57 -4.82 9.26
N GLU A 256 30.67 -4.69 8.51
CA GLU A 256 31.26 -3.41 8.14
C GLU A 256 30.41 -2.64 7.12
N GLN A 257 29.61 -3.35 6.31
CA GLN A 257 28.72 -2.77 5.29
C GLN A 257 27.34 -2.38 5.83
N LEU A 258 27.01 -2.77 7.07
CA LEU A 258 25.66 -2.64 7.62
C LEU A 258 25.14 -1.19 7.62
N GLU A 259 25.97 -0.24 8.09
CA GLU A 259 25.59 1.18 8.19
C GLU A 259 25.32 1.81 6.82
N GLU A 260 26.15 1.48 5.82
CA GLU A 260 26.00 1.94 4.44
C GLU A 260 24.69 1.39 3.83
N GLU A 261 24.39 0.10 4.01
CA GLU A 261 23.19 -0.52 3.46
C GLU A 261 21.88 0.02 4.09
N ILE A 262 21.89 0.32 5.39
CA ILE A 262 20.73 0.93 6.05
C ILE A 262 20.50 2.34 5.51
N THR A 263 21.57 3.13 5.39
CA THR A 263 21.49 4.50 4.83
C THR A 263 20.98 4.48 3.40
N ALA A 264 21.47 3.56 2.57
CA ALA A 264 21.01 3.37 1.20
C ALA A 264 19.52 2.94 1.13
N CYS A 265 19.06 2.12 2.08
CA CYS A 265 17.64 1.73 2.17
C CYS A 265 16.75 2.91 2.58
N LEU A 266 17.18 3.74 3.53
CA LEU A 266 16.46 4.94 3.95
C LEU A 266 16.35 5.94 2.79
N ASP A 267 17.45 6.20 2.07
CA ASP A 267 17.44 7.05 0.87
C ASP A 267 16.54 6.50 -0.23
N PHE A 268 16.48 5.18 -0.38
CA PHE A 268 15.55 4.54 -1.31
C PHE A 268 14.10 4.85 -0.92
N VAL A 269 13.73 4.67 0.34
CA VAL A 269 12.37 4.98 0.80
C VAL A 269 12.03 6.45 0.58
N ARG A 270 12.93 7.38 0.94
CA ARG A 270 12.76 8.82 0.69
C ARG A 270 12.53 9.12 -0.78
N SER A 271 13.33 8.53 -1.68
CA SER A 271 13.22 8.75 -3.13
C SER A 271 11.85 8.33 -3.68
N VAL A 272 11.30 7.21 -3.20
CA VAL A 272 10.00 6.69 -3.64
C VAL A 272 8.85 7.51 -3.05
N TYR A 273 8.90 7.82 -1.76
CA TYR A 273 7.84 8.55 -1.09
C TYR A 273 7.73 10.01 -1.54
N ARG A 274 8.86 10.64 -1.89
CA ARG A 274 8.86 11.96 -2.54
C ARG A 274 8.12 11.96 -3.86
N VAL A 275 8.21 10.89 -4.66
CA VAL A 275 7.44 10.76 -5.91
C VAL A 275 5.94 10.72 -5.64
N PHE A 276 5.48 10.07 -4.57
CA PHE A 276 4.07 10.08 -4.19
C PHE A 276 3.62 11.36 -3.48
N GLY A 277 4.57 12.20 -3.04
CA GLY A 277 4.30 13.39 -2.23
C GLY A 277 3.97 13.06 -0.77
N PHE A 278 4.42 11.91 -0.25
CA PHE A 278 4.24 11.55 1.15
C PHE A 278 5.31 12.21 2.03
N SER A 279 4.86 12.69 3.19
CA SER A 279 5.74 12.89 4.35
C SER A 279 5.76 11.61 5.18
N PHE A 280 6.89 11.34 5.83
CA PHE A 280 7.04 10.14 6.64
C PHE A 280 7.82 10.43 7.92
N HIS A 281 7.62 9.57 8.92
CA HIS A 281 8.40 9.55 10.15
C HIS A 281 8.88 8.13 10.42
N CYS A 282 10.07 8.02 11.01
CA CYS A 282 10.69 6.73 11.31
C CYS A 282 10.46 6.35 12.78
N LEU A 283 10.16 5.08 13.02
CA LEU A 283 10.09 4.50 14.36
C LEU A 283 11.17 3.42 14.47
N LEU A 284 12.11 3.60 15.39
CA LEU A 284 13.09 2.56 15.72
C LEU A 284 12.50 1.65 16.80
N SER A 285 12.07 0.47 16.39
CA SER A 285 11.48 -0.52 17.28
C SER A 285 12.56 -1.45 17.83
N THR A 286 12.78 -1.37 19.15
CA THR A 286 13.86 -2.07 19.86
C THR A 286 13.40 -3.41 20.45
N ARG A 287 14.34 -4.16 21.04
CA ARG A 287 14.18 -5.53 21.53
C ARG A 287 12.87 -5.80 22.30
N PRO A 288 12.02 -6.74 21.83
CA PRO A 288 10.80 -7.16 22.53
C PRO A 288 11.10 -8.15 23.67
N VAL A 289 10.10 -8.39 24.52
CA VAL A 289 10.09 -9.50 25.48
C VAL A 289 8.98 -10.47 25.08
N PRO A 290 9.27 -11.70 24.60
CA PRO A 290 10.57 -12.38 24.46
C PRO A 290 11.31 -12.10 23.13
N CYS A 291 12.65 -12.20 23.14
CA CYS A 291 13.53 -12.06 21.96
C CYS A 291 14.42 -13.30 21.74
N LEU A 292 14.83 -13.57 20.49
CA LEU A 292 15.82 -14.61 20.17
C LEU A 292 17.24 -14.03 20.02
N GLY A 293 18.25 -14.83 20.34
CA GLY A 293 19.67 -14.48 20.18
C GLY A 293 20.34 -13.94 21.43
N GLU A 294 21.66 -13.77 21.35
CA GLU A 294 22.47 -13.27 22.48
C GLU A 294 22.29 -11.75 22.69
N PRO A 295 22.29 -11.26 23.94
CA PRO A 295 22.15 -9.82 24.22
C PRO A 295 23.16 -8.93 23.49
N ALA A 296 24.42 -9.37 23.37
CA ALA A 296 25.47 -8.60 22.72
C ALA A 296 25.21 -8.35 21.23
N LEU A 297 24.56 -9.29 20.54
CA LEU A 297 24.19 -9.16 19.13
C LEU A 297 23.11 -8.09 18.95
N TRP A 298 22.15 -8.04 19.88
CA TRP A 298 21.14 -7.00 19.90
C TRP A 298 21.73 -5.62 20.22
N ASP A 299 22.68 -5.53 21.15
CA ASP A 299 23.34 -4.26 21.49
C ASP A 299 24.08 -3.68 20.27
N ALA A 300 24.69 -4.55 19.45
CA ALA A 300 25.30 -4.15 18.18
C ALA A 300 24.25 -3.76 17.13
N ALA A 301 23.15 -4.53 17.02
CA ALA A 301 22.05 -4.25 16.10
C ALA A 301 21.29 -2.95 16.43
N GLU A 302 21.21 -2.56 17.69
CA GLU A 302 20.53 -1.35 18.13
C GLU A 302 21.38 -0.08 17.89
N GLN A 303 22.66 -0.22 17.47
CA GLN A 303 23.50 0.90 17.01
C GLN A 303 23.01 1.53 15.70
N VAL A 304 22.04 0.92 15.02
CA VAL A 304 21.37 1.45 13.81
C VAL A 304 20.78 2.86 13.99
N HIS A 305 20.52 3.27 15.24
CA HIS A 305 20.12 4.64 15.54
C HIS A 305 21.14 5.69 15.07
N LEU A 306 22.41 5.33 14.85
CA LEU A 306 23.43 6.22 14.28
C LEU A 306 23.14 6.59 12.83
N SER A 307 22.74 5.62 11.99
CA SER A 307 22.31 5.87 10.61
C SER A 307 21.07 6.78 10.57
N LEU A 308 20.14 6.62 11.52
CA LEU A 308 18.96 7.49 11.64
C LEU A 308 19.33 8.92 12.04
N LYS A 309 20.34 9.12 12.90
CA LYS A 309 20.83 10.47 13.26
C LYS A 309 21.44 11.20 12.05
N GLN A 310 22.13 10.47 11.16
CA GLN A 310 22.71 11.04 9.94
C GLN A 310 21.67 11.33 8.86
N PHE A 311 20.52 10.64 8.88
CA PHE A 311 19.50 10.76 7.85
C PHE A 311 18.68 12.07 7.92
N GLU A 312 18.83 12.87 8.99
CA GLU A 312 18.18 14.18 9.19
C GLU A 312 16.64 14.21 9.10
N GLU A 313 15.96 13.06 9.10
CA GLU A 313 14.50 12.97 9.25
C GLU A 313 14.07 12.82 10.71
N HIS A 314 12.82 13.18 11.00
CA HIS A 314 12.23 12.93 12.31
C HIS A 314 12.09 11.42 12.58
N TRP A 315 12.63 10.98 13.72
CA TRP A 315 12.48 9.62 14.20
C TRP A 315 12.23 9.56 15.70
N GLU A 316 11.52 8.52 16.14
CA GLU A 316 11.22 8.25 17.54
C GLU A 316 11.58 6.81 17.90
N LEU A 317 11.83 6.55 19.19
CA LEU A 317 12.00 5.20 19.72
C LEU A 317 10.63 4.58 19.97
N ASN A 318 10.48 3.30 19.60
CA ASN A 318 9.30 2.49 19.91
C ASN A 318 9.72 1.25 20.72
N PRO A 319 9.93 1.39 22.05
CA PRO A 319 10.54 0.34 22.83
C PRO A 319 9.72 -0.95 22.87
N GLY A 320 10.36 -2.08 22.59
CA GLY A 320 9.75 -3.40 22.74
C GLY A 320 8.87 -3.88 21.59
N ASP A 321 8.78 -3.11 20.49
CA ASP A 321 8.00 -3.48 19.31
C ASP A 321 8.84 -4.14 18.20
N GLY A 322 10.14 -4.39 18.42
CA GLY A 322 11.03 -5.03 17.45
C GLY A 322 10.56 -6.43 17.02
N ALA A 323 11.08 -6.93 15.89
CA ALA A 323 10.82 -8.31 15.49
C ALA A 323 11.52 -9.28 16.45
N PHE A 324 11.05 -10.52 16.57
CA PHE A 324 11.65 -11.49 17.49
C PHE A 324 13.12 -11.85 17.14
N TYR A 325 13.56 -11.54 15.92
CA TYR A 325 14.90 -11.81 15.38
C TYR A 325 15.81 -10.58 15.23
N GLY A 326 15.33 -9.37 15.52
CA GLY A 326 16.15 -8.16 15.50
C GLY A 326 15.36 -6.84 15.49
N PRO A 327 16.06 -5.69 15.61
CA PRO A 327 15.43 -4.38 15.56
C PRO A 327 14.91 -4.07 14.16
N LYS A 328 13.90 -3.20 14.09
CA LYS A 328 13.33 -2.72 12.82
C LYS A 328 13.16 -1.21 12.84
N ILE A 329 13.39 -0.60 11.69
CA ILE A 329 12.97 0.77 11.39
C ILE A 329 11.65 0.66 10.66
N ASP A 330 10.58 1.08 11.32
CA ASP A 330 9.26 1.17 10.73
C ASP A 330 9.02 2.58 10.20
N ILE A 331 8.64 2.68 8.94
CA ILE A 331 8.43 3.96 8.29
C ILE A 331 6.94 4.15 8.11
N GLN A 332 6.42 5.15 8.82
CA GLN A 332 5.02 5.50 8.81
C GLN A 332 4.80 6.71 7.91
N ILE A 333 3.80 6.60 7.03
CA ILE A 333 3.36 7.69 6.15
C ILE A 333 2.05 8.26 6.66
N ARG A 334 1.93 9.58 6.53
CA ARG A 334 0.66 10.27 6.78
C ARG A 334 -0.10 10.41 5.45
N ASP A 335 -1.32 9.87 5.40
CA ASP A 335 -2.19 10.04 4.24
C ASP A 335 -2.83 11.45 4.19
N ALA A 336 -3.51 11.77 3.09
CA ALA A 336 -4.23 13.04 2.90
C ALA A 336 -5.38 13.29 3.89
N LEU A 337 -5.73 12.31 4.72
CA LEU A 337 -6.72 12.40 5.80
C LEU A 337 -6.05 12.51 7.18
N GLY A 338 -4.72 12.64 7.24
CA GLY A 338 -3.96 12.81 8.48
C GLY A 338 -3.64 11.51 9.21
N ARG A 339 -3.96 10.34 8.64
CA ARG A 339 -3.82 9.04 9.31
C ARG A 339 -2.45 8.44 9.06
N GLN A 340 -1.92 7.76 10.06
CA GLN A 340 -0.61 7.11 9.98
C GLN A 340 -0.74 5.67 9.47
N HIS A 341 0.09 5.32 8.49
CA HIS A 341 0.19 3.96 7.96
C HIS A 341 1.64 3.51 7.95
N GLN A 342 1.93 2.39 8.63
CA GLN A 342 3.20 1.71 8.44
C GLN A 342 3.19 0.98 7.09
N CYS A 343 4.12 1.37 6.22
CA CYS A 343 4.22 0.84 4.85
C CYS A 343 5.59 0.23 4.59
N ALA A 344 6.64 1.03 4.78
CA ALA A 344 8.01 0.57 4.61
C ALA A 344 8.58 0.06 5.93
N THR A 345 9.50 -0.87 5.82
CA THR A 345 10.19 -1.46 6.96
C THR A 345 11.60 -1.85 6.54
N ILE A 346 12.56 -1.65 7.45
CA ILE A 346 13.94 -2.13 7.32
C ILE A 346 14.21 -2.91 8.60
N GLN A 347 14.38 -4.22 8.50
CA GLN A 347 14.50 -5.11 9.66
C GLN A 347 15.83 -5.84 9.59
N LEU A 348 16.56 -5.84 10.70
CA LEU A 348 17.77 -6.63 10.82
C LEU A 348 17.44 -8.03 11.30
N ASP A 349 18.05 -9.03 10.68
CA ASP A 349 17.91 -10.43 11.06
C ASP A 349 19.29 -11.10 11.15
N PHE A 350 19.58 -11.55 12.36
CA PHE A 350 20.78 -12.33 12.66
C PHE A 350 20.46 -13.81 12.91
N GLN A 351 19.18 -14.15 13.10
CA GLN A 351 18.71 -15.50 13.42
C GLN A 351 18.63 -16.38 12.18
N LEU A 352 18.10 -15.90 11.06
CA LEU A 352 18.03 -16.70 9.83
C LEU A 352 19.42 -17.12 9.33
N PRO A 353 20.43 -16.23 9.26
CA PRO A 353 21.80 -16.64 8.96
C PRO A 353 22.35 -17.74 9.89
N ILE A 354 21.97 -17.75 11.17
CA ILE A 354 22.39 -18.78 12.13
C ILE A 354 21.65 -20.10 11.87
N ARG A 355 20.32 -20.06 11.77
CA ARG A 355 19.45 -21.24 11.57
C ARG A 355 19.72 -21.95 10.24
N PHE A 356 20.08 -21.20 9.20
CA PHE A 356 20.48 -21.77 7.91
C PHE A 356 21.98 -22.05 7.82
N ASN A 357 22.76 -21.72 8.85
CA ASN A 357 24.22 -21.79 8.83
C ASN A 357 24.83 -21.13 7.57
N LEU A 358 24.34 -19.94 7.23
CA LEU A 358 24.83 -19.18 6.08
C LEU A 358 26.27 -18.73 6.36
N GLN A 359 27.14 -18.87 5.36
CA GLN A 359 28.55 -18.52 5.47
C GLN A 359 29.11 -17.89 4.20
N TYR A 360 30.10 -17.04 4.35
CA TYR A 360 30.95 -16.52 3.27
C TYR A 360 32.43 -16.58 3.68
N THR A 361 33.32 -16.68 2.70
CA THR A 361 34.77 -16.65 2.91
C THR A 361 35.25 -15.21 2.98
N GLY A 362 35.89 -14.84 4.09
CA GLY A 362 36.50 -13.54 4.33
C GLY A 362 37.82 -13.33 3.59
N ALA A 363 38.40 -12.14 3.72
CA ALA A 363 39.65 -11.78 3.06
C ALA A 363 40.86 -12.57 3.57
N ASP A 364 40.77 -13.06 4.81
CA ASP A 364 41.75 -13.91 5.49
C ASP A 364 41.56 -15.41 5.21
N GLY A 365 40.55 -15.78 4.40
CA GLY A 365 40.20 -17.17 4.09
C GLY A 365 39.35 -17.87 5.14
N GLN A 366 38.98 -17.19 6.24
CA GLN A 366 38.09 -17.76 7.26
C GLN A 366 36.63 -17.67 6.84
N MET A 367 35.79 -18.49 7.46
CA MET A 367 34.35 -18.51 7.21
C MET A 367 33.62 -17.61 8.22
N TYR A 368 32.86 -16.67 7.69
CA TYR A 368 32.07 -15.71 8.46
C TYR A 368 30.60 -15.83 8.12
N ARG A 369 29.74 -15.33 9.00
CA ARG A 369 28.28 -15.33 8.81
C ARG A 369 27.82 -13.95 8.32
N PRO A 370 26.99 -13.87 7.26
CA PRO A 370 26.47 -12.59 6.80
C PRO A 370 25.37 -12.08 7.75
N ILE A 371 25.13 -10.78 7.71
CA ILE A 371 23.94 -10.14 8.27
C ILE A 371 22.87 -10.06 7.18
N MET A 372 21.63 -10.34 7.53
CA MET A 372 20.49 -10.24 6.62
C MET A 372 19.65 -9.00 6.96
N ILE A 373 19.36 -8.17 5.95
CA ILE A 373 18.46 -7.03 6.07
C ILE A 373 17.21 -7.34 5.26
N HIS A 374 16.06 -7.38 5.91
CA HIS A 374 14.74 -7.46 5.28
C HIS A 374 14.27 -6.05 4.99
N ARG A 375 13.77 -5.81 3.78
CA ARG A 375 13.18 -4.52 3.50
C ARG A 375 12.01 -4.59 2.53
N ALA A 376 11.10 -3.64 2.72
CA ALA A 376 10.04 -3.31 1.78
C ALA A 376 9.90 -1.78 1.74
N VAL A 377 9.67 -1.22 0.55
CA VAL A 377 9.50 0.24 0.36
C VAL A 377 8.03 0.59 0.20
N LEU A 378 7.27 -0.17 -0.58
CA LEU A 378 5.83 0.02 -0.67
C LEU A 378 5.09 -0.79 0.41
N GLY A 379 5.67 -1.90 0.85
CA GLY A 379 4.94 -2.95 1.54
C GLY A 379 4.15 -3.77 0.53
N SER A 380 2.95 -4.24 0.88
CA SER A 380 2.11 -4.91 -0.11
C SER A 380 1.59 -3.93 -1.16
N LEU A 381 1.63 -4.33 -2.43
CA LEU A 381 1.08 -3.55 -3.54
C LEU A 381 -0.41 -3.28 -3.33
N GLU A 382 -1.15 -4.27 -2.82
CA GLU A 382 -2.56 -4.14 -2.47
C GLU A 382 -2.78 -2.98 -1.49
N ARG A 383 -2.05 -2.97 -0.36
CA ARG A 383 -2.18 -1.93 0.66
C ARG A 383 -1.74 -0.58 0.13
N MET A 384 -0.67 -0.53 -0.66
CA MET A 384 -0.20 0.73 -1.26
C MET A 384 -1.23 1.31 -2.23
N ILE A 385 -1.87 0.49 -3.06
CA ILE A 385 -2.96 0.94 -3.96
C ILE A 385 -4.12 1.54 -3.15
N ALA A 386 -4.48 0.93 -2.03
CA ALA A 386 -5.51 1.46 -1.12
C ALA A 386 -5.14 2.85 -0.60
N ILE A 387 -3.92 3.01 -0.10
CA ILE A 387 -3.43 4.26 0.47
C ILE A 387 -3.34 5.34 -0.60
N LEU A 388 -2.82 5.02 -1.79
CA LEU A 388 -2.73 5.97 -2.90
C LEU A 388 -4.11 6.39 -3.43
N ALA A 389 -5.07 5.45 -3.48
CA ALA A 389 -6.45 5.74 -3.84
C ALA A 389 -7.07 6.79 -2.91
N GLU A 390 -6.84 6.66 -1.61
CA GLU A 390 -7.31 7.63 -0.61
C GLU A 390 -6.52 8.95 -0.69
N ASN A 391 -5.18 8.88 -0.78
CA ASN A 391 -4.30 10.04 -0.87
C ASN A 391 -4.64 10.95 -2.04
N PHE A 392 -4.80 10.37 -3.22
CA PHE A 392 -5.19 11.10 -4.43
C PHE A 392 -6.70 11.31 -4.54
N ARG A 393 -7.51 10.87 -3.57
CA ARG A 393 -8.98 10.94 -3.61
C ARG A 393 -9.54 10.37 -4.93
N GLY A 394 -9.00 9.25 -5.39
CA GLY A 394 -9.36 8.59 -6.64
C GLY A 394 -8.96 9.36 -7.90
N LYS A 395 -8.22 10.47 -7.77
CA LYS A 395 -7.75 11.32 -8.86
C LYS A 395 -6.29 11.05 -9.18
N TRP A 396 -6.02 9.84 -9.66
CA TRP A 396 -4.66 9.36 -9.95
C TRP A 396 -3.81 10.34 -10.78
N PRO A 397 -2.51 10.50 -10.47
CA PRO A 397 -1.59 11.26 -11.29
C PRO A 397 -1.40 10.58 -12.65
N PHE A 398 -1.04 11.35 -13.69
CA PHE A 398 -1.06 10.87 -15.08
C PHE A 398 -0.26 9.56 -15.26
N TRP A 399 0.94 9.48 -14.69
CA TRP A 399 1.82 8.33 -14.86
C TRP A 399 1.26 7.02 -14.26
N LEU A 400 0.37 7.11 -13.26
CA LEU A 400 -0.23 5.97 -12.56
C LEU A 400 -1.68 5.70 -12.97
N SER A 401 -2.35 6.69 -13.55
CA SER A 401 -3.78 6.66 -13.83
C SER A 401 -4.14 5.59 -14.85
N PRO A 402 -5.18 4.76 -14.61
CA PRO A 402 -5.70 3.84 -15.61
C PRO A 402 -6.67 4.51 -16.61
N ALA A 403 -6.93 5.81 -16.45
CA ALA A 403 -7.79 6.61 -17.31
C ALA A 403 -6.98 7.84 -17.79
N GLN A 404 -5.94 7.61 -18.60
CA GLN A 404 -5.03 8.69 -18.99
C GLN A 404 -5.67 9.64 -20.01
N VAL A 405 -6.20 9.08 -21.11
CA VAL A 405 -6.75 9.88 -22.22
C VAL A 405 -8.10 9.34 -22.67
N MET A 406 -9.10 10.22 -22.77
CA MET A 406 -10.36 9.95 -23.48
C MET A 406 -10.40 10.74 -24.78
N VAL A 407 -10.58 10.06 -25.90
CA VAL A 407 -10.77 10.68 -27.22
C VAL A 407 -12.26 10.76 -27.53
N VAL A 408 -12.74 11.97 -27.80
CA VAL A 408 -14.15 12.29 -28.05
C VAL A 408 -14.30 12.83 -29.47
N PRO A 409 -14.74 12.00 -30.44
CA PRO A 409 -15.06 12.48 -31.77
C PRO A 409 -16.36 13.30 -31.78
N VAL A 410 -16.40 14.35 -32.60
CA VAL A 410 -17.60 15.20 -32.79
C VAL A 410 -18.64 14.51 -33.68
N GLY A 411 -18.25 13.45 -34.40
CA GLY A 411 -19.09 12.63 -35.28
C GLY A 411 -18.67 12.72 -36.75
N GLY A 412 -19.29 11.90 -37.60
CA GLY A 412 -19.01 11.86 -39.03
C GLY A 412 -17.57 11.39 -39.32
N GLY A 413 -16.86 12.09 -40.21
CA GLY A 413 -15.49 11.73 -40.61
C GLY A 413 -14.44 11.79 -39.48
N SER A 414 -14.76 12.40 -38.34
CA SER A 414 -13.84 12.47 -37.19
C SER A 414 -13.72 11.16 -36.40
N GLU A 415 -14.61 10.19 -36.60
CA GLU A 415 -14.58 8.90 -35.89
C GLU A 415 -13.34 8.08 -36.26
N THR A 416 -13.01 7.99 -37.55
CA THR A 416 -11.82 7.28 -38.05
C THR A 416 -10.54 7.92 -37.52
N TYR A 417 -10.48 9.25 -37.50
CA TYR A 417 -9.33 9.96 -36.94
C TYR A 417 -9.23 9.75 -35.42
N GLY A 418 -10.34 9.74 -34.70
CA GLY A 418 -10.36 9.42 -33.27
C GLY A 418 -9.79 8.03 -32.96
N GLN A 419 -10.12 7.03 -33.78
CA GLN A 419 -9.56 5.68 -33.68
C GLN A 419 -8.05 5.66 -33.96
N GLU A 420 -7.59 6.39 -34.98
CA GLU A 420 -6.16 6.54 -35.28
C GLU A 420 -5.40 7.16 -34.09
N VAL A 421 -5.94 8.24 -33.51
CA VAL A 421 -5.35 8.90 -32.33
C VAL A 421 -5.22 7.91 -31.16
N VAL A 422 -6.27 7.14 -30.87
CA VAL A 422 -6.22 6.10 -29.82
C VAL A 422 -5.18 5.02 -30.13
N CYS A 423 -5.11 4.55 -31.38
CA CYS A 423 -4.13 3.55 -31.80
C CYS A 423 -2.70 4.04 -31.52
N ARG A 424 -2.37 5.26 -31.95
CA ARG A 424 -1.05 5.88 -31.75
C ARG A 424 -0.71 6.09 -30.28
N LEU A 425 -1.68 6.47 -29.45
CA LEU A 425 -1.48 6.60 -28.00
C LEU A 425 -1.20 5.25 -27.35
N ARG A 426 -1.93 4.20 -27.74
CA ARG A 426 -1.74 2.83 -27.23
C ARG A 426 -0.40 2.25 -27.67
N GLU A 427 0.02 2.47 -28.92
CA GLU A 427 1.35 2.09 -29.42
C GLU A 427 2.48 2.76 -28.63
N ALA A 428 2.28 3.99 -28.15
CA ALA A 428 3.22 4.69 -27.26
C ALA A 428 3.15 4.24 -25.79
N GLY A 429 2.29 3.26 -25.47
CA GLY A 429 2.11 2.70 -24.14
C GLY A 429 1.24 3.54 -23.20
N PHE A 430 0.33 4.36 -23.74
CA PHE A 430 -0.66 5.10 -22.95
C PHE A 430 -2.03 4.40 -22.90
N MET A 431 -2.75 4.60 -21.80
CA MET A 431 -4.14 4.17 -21.61
C MET A 431 -5.08 5.18 -22.27
N ALA A 432 -5.46 4.89 -23.52
CA ALA A 432 -6.39 5.70 -24.29
C ALA A 432 -7.68 4.94 -24.60
N ASP A 433 -8.81 5.59 -24.35
CA ASP A 433 -10.16 5.11 -24.69
C ASP A 433 -10.82 6.08 -25.68
N ILE A 434 -11.79 5.58 -26.46
CA ILE A 434 -12.62 6.37 -27.37
C ILE A 434 -14.07 6.36 -26.90
N ASP A 435 -14.74 7.51 -26.96
CA ASP A 435 -16.17 7.62 -26.72
C ASP A 435 -16.97 7.27 -27.99
N ASP A 436 -17.64 6.12 -27.97
CA ASP A 436 -18.47 5.60 -29.08
C ASP A 436 -19.98 5.85 -28.87
N ASP A 437 -20.37 6.69 -27.91
CA ASP A 437 -21.79 6.97 -27.65
C ASP A 437 -22.37 7.94 -28.68
N ARG A 438 -22.96 7.41 -29.75
CA ARG A 438 -23.54 8.21 -30.85
C ARG A 438 -24.77 9.02 -30.44
N GLY A 439 -25.45 8.65 -29.35
CA GLY A 439 -26.70 9.29 -28.90
C GLY A 439 -26.50 10.50 -27.97
N SER A 440 -25.28 10.70 -27.47
CA SER A 440 -24.97 11.78 -26.52
C SER A 440 -24.38 13.02 -27.17
N THR A 441 -24.78 14.19 -26.68
CA THR A 441 -24.18 15.47 -27.09
C THR A 441 -22.71 15.55 -26.70
N LEU A 442 -21.89 16.30 -27.45
CA LEU A 442 -20.47 16.50 -27.18
C LEU A 442 -20.20 16.92 -25.72
N ASN A 443 -20.98 17.88 -25.20
CA ASN A 443 -20.84 18.34 -23.82
C ASN A 443 -21.15 17.23 -22.80
N LYS A 444 -22.11 16.35 -23.09
CA LYS A 444 -22.42 15.21 -22.23
C LYS A 444 -21.26 14.20 -22.23
N LYS A 445 -20.66 13.91 -23.40
CA LYS A 445 -19.47 13.03 -23.52
C LYS A 445 -18.28 13.58 -22.72
N ILE A 446 -17.96 14.86 -22.91
CA ILE A 446 -16.88 15.54 -22.18
C ILE A 446 -17.14 15.46 -20.67
N ARG A 447 -18.37 15.77 -20.24
CA ARG A 447 -18.75 15.71 -18.82
C ARG A 447 -18.64 14.29 -18.27
N SER A 448 -19.06 13.27 -19.02
CA SER A 448 -18.92 11.86 -18.63
C SER A 448 -17.45 11.48 -18.44
N ALA A 449 -16.57 11.89 -19.36
CA ALA A 449 -15.13 11.65 -19.26
C ALA A 449 -14.50 12.36 -18.04
N GLN A 450 -14.88 13.61 -17.77
CA GLN A 450 -14.44 14.32 -16.56
C GLN A 450 -14.90 13.63 -15.28
N LEU A 451 -16.15 13.16 -15.25
CA LEU A 451 -16.70 12.45 -14.10
C LEU A 451 -16.03 11.11 -13.88
N ALA A 452 -15.67 10.41 -14.96
CA ALA A 452 -14.85 9.19 -14.93
C ALA A 452 -13.37 9.45 -14.58
N GLN A 453 -12.98 10.70 -14.31
CA GLN A 453 -11.66 11.14 -13.86
C GLN A 453 -10.53 10.91 -14.88
N TYR A 454 -10.82 10.96 -16.19
CA TYR A 454 -9.75 10.94 -17.20
C TYR A 454 -8.83 12.16 -17.03
N ASN A 455 -7.50 11.95 -17.07
CA ASN A 455 -6.55 13.05 -16.90
C ASN A 455 -6.67 14.08 -18.02
N TYR A 456 -6.74 13.60 -19.26
CA TYR A 456 -6.92 14.44 -20.44
C TYR A 456 -8.07 13.95 -21.33
N ILE A 457 -8.75 14.91 -21.94
CA ILE A 457 -9.85 14.66 -22.87
C ILE A 457 -9.48 15.35 -24.18
N PHE A 458 -9.37 14.58 -25.24
CA PHE A 458 -9.04 15.05 -26.58
C PHE A 458 -10.31 15.10 -27.41
N VAL A 459 -10.71 16.30 -27.83
CA VAL A 459 -11.84 16.47 -28.75
C VAL A 459 -11.30 16.55 -30.17
N VAL A 460 -11.88 15.75 -31.06
CA VAL A 460 -11.49 15.71 -32.48
C VAL A 460 -12.71 15.95 -33.38
N GLY A 461 -12.65 17.02 -34.17
CA GLY A 461 -13.61 17.33 -35.23
C GLY A 461 -12.95 17.32 -36.61
N GLU A 462 -13.64 17.89 -37.60
CA GLU A 462 -13.12 17.97 -38.98
C GLU A 462 -11.85 18.83 -39.08
N LYS A 463 -11.78 19.93 -38.31
CA LYS A 463 -10.59 20.81 -38.29
C LYS A 463 -9.36 20.08 -37.74
N GLU A 464 -9.55 19.34 -36.66
CA GLU A 464 -8.50 18.53 -36.04
C GLU A 464 -8.05 17.40 -36.97
N CYS A 465 -8.99 16.73 -37.63
CA CYS A 465 -8.71 15.69 -38.62
C CYS A 465 -7.89 16.23 -39.80
N ALA A 466 -8.24 17.39 -40.35
CA ALA A 466 -7.54 17.98 -41.49
C ALA A 466 -6.11 18.45 -41.15
N SER A 467 -5.87 18.82 -39.89
CA SER A 467 -4.58 19.37 -39.44
C SER A 467 -3.71 18.37 -38.65
N GLY A 468 -4.20 17.16 -38.36
CA GLY A 468 -3.49 16.18 -37.55
C GLY A 468 -3.27 16.62 -36.10
N THR A 469 -4.22 17.38 -35.56
CA THR A 469 -4.16 17.98 -34.22
C THR A 469 -5.26 17.46 -33.30
N VAL A 470 -5.21 17.80 -32.02
CA VAL A 470 -6.25 17.50 -31.03
C VAL A 470 -6.57 18.74 -30.20
N SER A 471 -7.84 18.93 -29.84
CA SER A 471 -8.22 19.95 -28.86
C SER A 471 -8.14 19.35 -27.46
N VAL A 472 -7.21 19.82 -26.64
CA VAL A 472 -6.88 19.21 -25.34
C VAL A 472 -7.61 19.92 -24.20
N ARG A 473 -8.21 19.10 -23.33
CA ARG A 473 -8.84 19.55 -22.08
C ARG A 473 -8.32 18.74 -20.91
N THR A 474 -8.14 19.38 -19.76
CA THR A 474 -7.77 18.68 -18.52
C THR A 474 -9.01 18.13 -17.81
N ARG A 475 -8.78 17.20 -16.87
CA ARG A 475 -9.80 16.69 -15.94
C ARG A 475 -10.59 17.79 -15.23
N ALA A 476 -9.91 18.87 -14.84
CA ALA A 476 -10.52 20.05 -14.20
C ALA A 476 -11.33 20.95 -15.16
N GLY A 477 -11.31 20.66 -16.46
CA GLY A 477 -12.03 21.42 -17.48
C GLY A 477 -11.28 22.62 -18.07
N LYS A 478 -10.01 22.81 -17.71
CA LYS A 478 -9.13 23.82 -18.34
C LYS A 478 -8.94 23.41 -19.81
N GLN A 479 -9.24 24.32 -20.73
CA GLN A 479 -8.99 24.12 -22.15
C GLN A 479 -7.57 24.57 -22.47
N LEU A 480 -6.75 23.66 -22.98
CA LEU A 480 -5.35 23.93 -23.36
C LEU A 480 -5.22 24.29 -24.85
N GLY A 481 -6.34 24.33 -25.57
CA GLY A 481 -6.40 24.69 -26.98
C GLY A 481 -6.05 23.51 -27.90
N GLN A 482 -5.82 23.86 -29.17
CA GLN A 482 -5.45 22.92 -30.22
C GLN A 482 -3.93 22.72 -30.21
N LYS A 483 -3.49 21.46 -30.17
CA LYS A 483 -2.06 21.09 -30.20
C LYS A 483 -1.84 19.96 -31.19
N SER A 484 -0.64 19.86 -31.75
CA SER A 484 -0.30 18.72 -32.60
C SER A 484 -0.25 17.44 -31.78
N LEU A 485 -0.69 16.31 -32.35
CA LEU A 485 -0.68 15.04 -31.62
C LEU A 485 0.73 14.65 -31.16
N GLN A 486 1.76 14.94 -31.98
CA GLN A 486 3.15 14.66 -31.65
C GLN A 486 3.66 15.49 -30.46
N GLU A 487 3.34 16.79 -30.40
CA GLU A 487 3.70 17.67 -29.28
C GLU A 487 3.07 17.16 -27.99
N VAL A 488 1.76 16.84 -28.02
CA VAL A 488 1.06 16.36 -26.84
C VAL A 488 1.63 15.03 -26.36
N MET A 489 1.88 14.07 -27.26
CA MET A 489 2.50 12.79 -26.90
C MET A 489 3.87 12.96 -26.26
N ARG A 490 4.66 13.95 -26.68
CA ARG A 490 5.95 14.29 -26.05
C ARG A 490 5.75 14.77 -24.61
N SER A 491 4.88 15.75 -24.40
CA SER A 491 4.56 16.23 -23.04
C SER A 491 4.01 15.13 -22.13
N LEU A 492 3.12 14.27 -22.64
CA LEU A 492 2.61 13.12 -21.88
C LEU A 492 3.73 12.15 -21.49
N ASN A 493 4.69 11.92 -22.38
CA ASN A 493 5.85 11.08 -22.09
C ASN A 493 6.76 11.72 -21.02
N GLU A 494 6.96 13.04 -21.06
CA GLU A 494 7.71 13.77 -20.04
C GLU A 494 7.04 13.66 -18.66
N LEU A 495 5.70 13.82 -18.58
CA LEU A 495 4.94 13.62 -17.35
C LEU A 495 5.09 12.18 -16.81
N ARG A 496 5.07 11.18 -17.70
CA ARG A 496 5.28 9.77 -17.34
C ARG A 496 6.70 9.52 -16.82
N GLN A 497 7.72 10.04 -17.50
CA GLN A 497 9.13 9.83 -17.16
C GLN A 497 9.54 10.53 -15.85
N THR A 498 9.07 11.77 -15.67
CA THR A 498 9.29 12.55 -14.44
C THR A 498 8.43 12.07 -13.27
N ARG A 499 7.45 11.19 -13.54
CA ARG A 499 6.45 10.72 -12.56
C ARG A 499 5.79 11.89 -11.85
N SER A 500 5.51 12.94 -12.60
CA SER A 500 4.94 14.17 -12.06
C SER A 500 3.53 13.94 -11.53
N ASN A 501 3.26 14.46 -10.33
CA ASN A 501 1.91 14.52 -9.78
C ASN A 501 1.15 15.77 -10.25
N GLN A 502 1.78 16.62 -11.06
CA GLN A 502 1.15 17.80 -11.63
C GLN A 502 0.29 17.44 -12.85
N GLU A 503 -0.74 18.25 -13.12
CA GLU A 503 -1.69 18.07 -14.22
C GLU A 503 -1.43 19.03 -15.41
N GLU A 504 -0.29 19.72 -15.42
CA GLU A 504 0.06 20.68 -16.47
C GLU A 504 0.87 20.00 -17.58
N LEU A 505 0.49 20.31 -18.83
CA LEU A 505 0.93 19.68 -20.08
C LEU A 505 1.95 20.53 -20.84
#